data_AF-A0A317IVE5-F1
#
_entry.id   AF-A0A317IVE5-F1
#
_cell.length_a   1.000
_cell.length_b   1.000
_cell.length_c   1.000
_cell.angle_alpha   90.00
_cell.angle_beta   90.00
_cell.angle_gamma   90.00
#
_symmetry.space_group_name_H-M   'P 1'
#
loop_
_entity.id
_entity.type
_entity.pdbx_description
1 polymer ?
#
loop_
_entity_poly.entity_id
_entity_poly.type
_entity_poly.pdbx_seq_one_letter_code
_entity_poly.pdbx_strand_id
1 'polypeptide(L)'
;MEAVNTQETKETKWYVLRVVSGKEKKVKEYLDKEISRSDWGKVVKQVFLPVEKVYKVQNGKKVMRERNFYPGYVMIEVEPGKLNDDIISTIKNTTDVIHFLGKENPIALRKIEVNKMLGKVDEMSDAGVTMSEPFIVGETIKIIDGPFNDFNGVIEEVNDEKKKLKVNVKIFGRATPVELNYMQVEKLA
;
A
#
# COMPACT_ATOMS: atom_id res chain seq x y z
N MET A 1 -1.38 23.99 -23.79
CA MET A 1 -1.95 24.12 -22.43
C MET A 1 -2.91 22.95 -22.26
N GLU A 2 -2.40 21.84 -21.76
CA GLU A 2 -3.17 20.62 -21.56
C GLU A 2 -4.04 20.76 -20.31
N ALA A 3 -5.32 20.48 -20.47
CA ALA A 3 -6.34 20.61 -19.45
C ALA A 3 -6.08 19.60 -18.32
N VAL A 4 -5.84 20.13 -17.12
CA VAL A 4 -5.86 19.36 -15.88
C VAL A 4 -7.27 18.84 -15.67
N ASN A 5 -7.46 17.54 -15.88
CA ASN A 5 -8.72 16.85 -15.66
C ASN A 5 -8.92 16.68 -14.14
N THR A 6 -9.47 17.70 -13.50
CA THR A 6 -9.95 17.64 -12.11
C THR A 6 -11.15 16.70 -12.07
N GLN A 7 -10.91 15.40 -11.87
CA GLN A 7 -11.99 14.48 -11.53
C GLN A 7 -12.47 14.82 -10.12
N GLU A 8 -13.68 15.37 -10.01
CA GLU A 8 -14.39 15.56 -8.75
C GLU A 8 -14.36 14.26 -7.94
N THR A 9 -13.49 14.21 -6.93
CA THR A 9 -13.43 13.07 -6.01
C THR A 9 -14.69 13.06 -5.17
N LYS A 10 -15.74 12.38 -5.63
CA LYS A 10 -16.81 11.95 -4.74
C LYS A 10 -16.14 11.21 -3.59
N GLU A 11 -16.29 11.72 -2.36
CA GLU A 11 -15.63 11.17 -1.18
C GLU A 11 -16.21 9.80 -0.81
N THR A 12 -15.75 8.75 -1.48
CA THR A 12 -16.09 7.37 -1.16
C THR A 12 -15.43 6.93 0.14
N LYS A 13 -16.10 6.02 0.84
CA LYS A 13 -15.59 5.39 2.06
C LYS A 13 -15.23 3.96 1.77
N TRP A 14 -14.10 3.54 2.32
CA TRP A 14 -13.59 2.19 2.15
C TRP A 14 -13.80 1.39 3.42
N TYR A 15 -14.33 0.20 3.25
CA TYR A 15 -14.58 -0.75 4.32
C TYR A 15 -13.78 -2.02 4.07
N VAL A 16 -13.35 -2.67 5.15
CA VAL A 16 -12.57 -3.90 5.08
C VAL A 16 -13.37 -5.06 5.64
N LEU A 17 -13.32 -6.16 4.92
CA LEU A 17 -13.84 -7.45 5.29
C LEU A 17 -12.71 -8.39 5.64
N ARG A 18 -12.91 -9.13 6.72
CA ARG A 18 -12.10 -10.31 7.02
C ARG A 18 -12.76 -11.52 6.39
N VAL A 19 -11.99 -12.27 5.61
CA VAL A 19 -12.42 -13.46 4.88
C VAL A 19 -11.47 -14.62 5.13
N VAL A 20 -11.89 -15.82 4.75
CA VAL A 20 -11.03 -17.00 4.79
C VAL A 20 -9.89 -16.84 3.78
N SER A 21 -8.64 -16.96 4.25
CA SER A 21 -7.43 -16.89 3.42
C SER A 21 -7.46 -17.94 2.30
N GLY A 22 -7.14 -17.54 1.08
CA GLY A 22 -7.18 -18.39 -0.11
C GLY A 22 -8.56 -18.51 -0.77
N LYS A 23 -9.60 -17.89 -0.20
CA LYS A 23 -10.95 -17.78 -0.79
C LYS A 23 -11.31 -16.35 -1.18
N GLU A 24 -10.39 -15.40 -1.07
CA GLU A 24 -10.69 -13.97 -1.26
C GLU A 24 -11.17 -13.68 -2.69
N LYS A 25 -10.56 -14.35 -3.68
CA LYS A 25 -10.98 -14.24 -5.09
C LYS A 25 -12.41 -14.71 -5.31
N LYS A 26 -12.81 -15.81 -4.67
CA LYS A 26 -14.17 -16.35 -4.75
C LYS A 26 -15.17 -15.42 -4.07
N VAL A 27 -14.82 -14.85 -2.92
CA VAL A 27 -15.64 -13.86 -2.23
C VAL A 27 -15.84 -12.62 -3.10
N LYS A 28 -14.77 -12.08 -3.71
CA LYS A 28 -14.87 -10.94 -4.64
C LYS A 28 -15.84 -11.24 -5.78
N GLU A 29 -15.69 -12.36 -6.46
CA GLU A 29 -16.56 -12.75 -7.57
C GLU A 29 -18.02 -12.91 -7.15
N TYR A 30 -18.27 -13.44 -5.94
CA TYR A 30 -19.61 -13.53 -5.38
C TYR A 30 -20.19 -12.14 -5.12
N LEU A 31 -19.44 -11.27 -4.44
CA LEU A 31 -19.87 -9.92 -4.13
C LEU A 31 -20.13 -9.09 -5.39
N ASP A 32 -19.27 -9.17 -6.41
CA ASP A 32 -19.48 -8.47 -7.69
C ASP A 32 -20.79 -8.91 -8.36
N LYS A 33 -21.11 -10.21 -8.32
CA LYS A 33 -22.39 -10.74 -8.82
C LYS A 33 -23.57 -10.24 -8.00
N GLU A 34 -23.45 -10.24 -6.68
CA GLU A 34 -24.50 -9.79 -5.77
C GLU A 34 -24.79 -8.29 -5.96
N ILE A 35 -23.74 -7.47 -6.07
CA ILE A 35 -23.83 -6.02 -6.33
C ILE A 35 -24.53 -5.75 -7.67
N SER A 36 -24.22 -6.56 -8.68
CA SER A 36 -24.84 -6.44 -10.02
C SER A 36 -26.29 -6.88 -10.04
N ARG A 37 -26.71 -7.81 -9.17
CA ARG A 37 -28.08 -8.33 -9.08
C ARG A 37 -29.01 -7.45 -8.25
N SER A 38 -28.50 -6.85 -7.17
CA SER A 38 -29.30 -6.19 -6.14
C SER A 38 -29.40 -4.66 -6.33
N ASP A 39 -29.09 -4.14 -7.53
CA ASP A 39 -29.00 -2.70 -7.84
C ASP A 39 -28.06 -1.90 -6.91
N TRP A 40 -27.21 -2.60 -6.15
CA TRP A 40 -26.28 -2.00 -5.20
C TRP A 40 -25.09 -1.33 -5.86
N GLY A 41 -24.94 -1.41 -7.18
CA GLY A 41 -23.89 -0.68 -7.92
C GLY A 41 -23.93 0.85 -7.71
N LYS A 42 -25.07 1.40 -7.25
CA LYS A 42 -25.18 2.81 -6.85
C LYS A 42 -24.54 3.10 -5.49
N VAL A 43 -24.45 2.08 -4.63
CA VAL A 43 -23.96 2.14 -3.25
C VAL A 43 -22.53 1.63 -3.18
N VAL A 44 -22.30 0.38 -3.58
CA VAL A 44 -20.98 -0.24 -3.65
C VAL A 44 -20.40 0.01 -5.04
N LYS A 45 -19.33 0.79 -5.11
CA LYS A 45 -18.67 1.16 -6.38
C LYS A 45 -17.79 0.02 -6.89
N GLN A 46 -16.99 -0.57 -6.01
CA GLN A 46 -16.08 -1.65 -6.37
C GLN A 46 -15.64 -2.47 -5.17
N VAL A 47 -15.26 -3.72 -5.46
CA VAL A 47 -14.61 -4.64 -4.51
C VAL A 47 -13.17 -4.86 -4.97
N PHE A 48 -12.22 -4.60 -4.07
CA PHE A 48 -10.79 -4.70 -4.33
C PHE A 48 -10.13 -5.80 -3.49
N LEU A 49 -9.16 -6.49 -4.07
CA LEU A 49 -8.34 -7.49 -3.38
C LEU A 49 -6.89 -7.00 -3.29
N PRO A 50 -6.28 -7.03 -2.09
CA PRO A 50 -4.88 -6.67 -1.91
C PRO A 50 -3.97 -7.81 -2.41
N VAL A 51 -3.90 -7.95 -3.73
CA VAL A 51 -3.02 -8.89 -4.44
C VAL A 51 -1.90 -8.12 -5.12
N GLU A 52 -0.67 -8.56 -4.90
CA GLU A 52 0.53 -8.03 -5.55
C GLU A 52 0.92 -8.94 -6.72
N LYS A 53 1.18 -8.35 -7.88
CA LYS A 53 1.64 -9.09 -9.07
C LYS A 53 3.16 -9.27 -8.97
N VAL A 54 3.59 -10.45 -8.54
CA VAL A 54 5.01 -10.82 -8.50
C VAL A 54 5.40 -11.56 -9.78
N TYR A 55 6.39 -11.05 -10.49
CA TYR A 55 6.96 -11.73 -11.65
C TYR A 55 8.02 -12.72 -11.16
N LYS A 56 7.75 -14.03 -11.29
CA LYS A 56 8.75 -15.07 -11.04
C LYS A 56 9.28 -15.60 -12.36
N VAL A 57 10.59 -15.71 -12.49
CA VAL A 57 11.21 -16.41 -13.62
C VAL A 57 11.14 -17.90 -13.34
N GLN A 58 10.35 -18.62 -14.14
CA GLN A 58 10.23 -20.08 -14.05
C GLN A 58 10.55 -20.64 -15.45
N ASN A 59 11.53 -21.54 -15.56
CA ASN A 59 12.04 -22.05 -16.84
C ASN A 59 12.44 -20.95 -17.86
N GLY A 60 13.09 -19.88 -17.40
CA GLY A 60 13.54 -18.79 -18.27
C GLY A 60 12.44 -17.90 -18.85
N LYS A 61 11.15 -18.14 -18.53
CA LYS A 61 10.03 -17.27 -18.87
C LYS A 61 9.56 -16.50 -17.65
N LYS A 62 9.30 -15.19 -17.81
CA LYS A 62 8.67 -14.36 -16.78
C LYS A 62 7.21 -14.80 -16.62
N VAL A 63 6.88 -15.47 -15.52
CA VAL A 63 5.52 -15.85 -15.16
C VAL A 63 4.99 -14.84 -14.13
N MET A 64 3.94 -14.11 -14.50
CA MET A 64 3.22 -13.24 -13.57
C MET A 64 2.43 -14.11 -12.60
N ARG A 65 2.74 -14.04 -11.31
CA ARG A 65 2.02 -14.70 -10.23
C ARG A 65 1.40 -13.64 -9.33
N GLU A 66 0.12 -13.77 -9.05
CA GLU A 66 -0.55 -12.97 -8.05
C GLU A 66 -0.20 -13.57 -6.67
N ARG A 67 0.38 -12.78 -5.77
CA ARG A 67 0.63 -13.13 -4.37
C ARG A 67 -0.18 -12.18 -3.49
N ASN A 68 -0.96 -12.72 -2.56
CA ASN A 68 -1.75 -11.90 -1.66
C ASN A 68 -0.82 -11.14 -0.71
N PHE A 69 -0.91 -9.81 -0.72
CA PHE A 69 -0.14 -8.93 0.16
C PHE A 69 -0.77 -8.91 1.57
N TYR A 70 -2.10 -8.92 1.63
CA TYR A 70 -2.88 -9.11 2.86
C TYR A 70 -3.82 -10.31 2.74
N PRO A 71 -3.36 -11.54 3.03
CA PRO A 71 -4.22 -12.72 2.98
C PRO A 71 -5.36 -12.62 3.99
N GLY A 72 -6.56 -12.98 3.56
CA GLY A 72 -7.77 -12.94 4.39
C GLY A 72 -8.44 -11.57 4.49
N TYR A 73 -8.12 -10.62 3.61
CA TYR A 73 -8.74 -9.29 3.59
C TYR A 73 -9.32 -8.96 2.21
N VAL A 74 -10.53 -8.39 2.21
CA VAL A 74 -11.21 -7.85 1.03
C VAL A 74 -11.62 -6.42 1.32
N MET A 75 -11.44 -5.52 0.37
CA MET A 75 -11.79 -4.11 0.51
C MET A 75 -13.01 -3.79 -0.35
N ILE A 76 -13.87 -2.91 0.15
CA ILE A 76 -15.06 -2.47 -0.56
C ILE A 76 -15.12 -0.95 -0.54
N GLU A 77 -15.27 -0.35 -1.71
CA GLU A 77 -15.53 1.07 -1.87
C GLU A 77 -17.04 1.33 -1.90
N VAL A 78 -17.51 2.18 -1.01
CA VAL A 78 -18.93 2.46 -0.81
C VAL A 78 -19.17 3.97 -0.80
N GLU A 79 -20.28 4.39 -1.38
CA GLU A 79 -20.78 5.77 -1.34
C GLU A 79 -21.01 6.18 0.14
N PRO A 80 -20.53 7.37 0.56
CA PRO A 80 -20.59 7.79 1.96
C PRO A 80 -22.03 7.81 2.48
N GLY A 81 -22.27 7.19 3.63
CA GLY A 81 -23.57 7.21 4.31
C GLY A 81 -24.65 6.34 3.66
N LYS A 82 -24.34 5.54 2.64
CA LYS A 82 -25.29 4.63 1.97
C LYS A 82 -25.09 3.16 2.32
N LEU A 83 -24.19 2.84 3.24
CA LEU A 83 -24.01 1.48 3.72
C LEU A 83 -25.16 1.13 4.67
N ASN A 84 -26.19 0.48 4.13
CA ASN A 84 -27.37 0.06 4.88
C ASN A 84 -27.14 -1.29 5.58
N ASP A 85 -27.91 -1.55 6.64
CA ASP A 85 -27.86 -2.80 7.40
C ASP A 85 -28.12 -4.04 6.54
N ASP A 86 -28.97 -3.93 5.51
CA ASP A 86 -29.23 -5.03 4.56
C ASP A 86 -27.98 -5.45 3.80
N ILE A 87 -27.18 -4.49 3.35
CA ILE A 87 -25.91 -4.72 2.63
C ILE A 87 -24.91 -5.35 3.59
N ILE A 88 -24.81 -4.81 4.81
CA ILE A 88 -23.91 -5.32 5.85
C ILE A 88 -24.27 -6.78 6.19
N SER A 89 -25.55 -7.06 6.41
CA SER A 89 -26.06 -8.39 6.74
C SER A 89 -25.81 -9.37 5.59
N THR A 90 -26.10 -8.99 4.35
CA THR A 90 -25.88 -9.85 3.19
C THR A 90 -24.40 -10.20 3.00
N ILE A 91 -23.53 -9.21 3.13
CA ILE A 91 -22.09 -9.42 3.01
C ILE A 91 -21.58 -10.31 4.16
N LYS A 92 -22.08 -10.13 5.39
CA LYS A 92 -21.73 -11.01 6.53
C LYS A 92 -22.21 -12.45 6.32
N ASN A 93 -23.38 -12.64 5.73
CA ASN A 93 -23.96 -13.96 5.43
C ASN A 93 -23.34 -14.62 4.18
N THR A 94 -22.47 -13.92 3.47
CA THR A 94 -21.77 -14.47 2.31
C THR A 94 -20.79 -15.56 2.75
N THR A 95 -20.76 -16.67 2.00
CA THR A 95 -19.83 -17.77 2.27
C THR A 95 -18.38 -17.29 2.26
N ASP A 96 -17.55 -17.83 3.16
CA ASP A 96 -16.13 -17.48 3.32
C ASP A 96 -15.86 -16.06 3.88
N VAL A 97 -16.90 -15.27 4.18
CA VAL A 97 -16.80 -14.01 4.94
C VAL A 97 -16.88 -14.31 6.44
N ILE A 98 -15.99 -13.69 7.22
CA ILE A 98 -15.96 -13.86 8.68
C ILE A 98 -16.70 -12.71 9.35
N HIS A 99 -16.26 -11.46 9.11
CA HIS A 99 -16.92 -10.25 9.60
C HIS A 99 -16.30 -8.99 8.96
N PHE A 100 -17.00 -7.86 9.06
CA PHE A 100 -16.40 -6.55 8.79
C PHE A 100 -15.38 -6.17 9.86
N LEU A 101 -14.40 -5.36 9.50
CA LEU A 101 -13.57 -4.64 10.45
C LEU A 101 -14.49 -3.72 11.29
N GLY A 102 -14.52 -3.90 12.60
CA GLY A 102 -15.53 -3.27 13.49
C GLY A 102 -16.72 -4.15 13.87
N LYS A 103 -16.77 -5.40 13.36
CA LYS A 103 -17.79 -6.43 13.68
C LYS A 103 -19.21 -5.98 13.35
N GLU A 104 -19.95 -5.49 14.34
CA GLU A 104 -21.34 -5.08 14.19
C GLU A 104 -21.45 -3.80 13.36
N ASN A 105 -20.58 -2.83 13.64
CA ASN A 105 -20.53 -1.54 12.93
C ASN A 105 -19.28 -1.50 12.04
N PRO A 106 -19.43 -1.59 10.70
CA PRO A 106 -18.30 -1.50 9.78
C PRO A 106 -17.54 -0.18 9.98
N ILE A 107 -16.24 -0.28 10.25
CA ILE A 107 -15.37 0.88 10.38
C ILE A 107 -14.88 1.25 8.99
N ALA A 108 -15.10 2.51 8.62
CA ALA A 108 -14.50 3.07 7.42
C ALA A 108 -13.02 3.36 7.69
N LEU A 109 -12.14 2.92 6.78
CA LEU A 109 -10.73 3.25 6.82
C LEU A 109 -10.50 4.73 6.49
N ARG A 110 -9.45 5.32 7.08
CA ARG A 110 -8.98 6.65 6.68
C ARG A 110 -8.36 6.57 5.28
N LYS A 111 -8.46 7.65 4.50
CA LYS A 111 -7.88 7.74 3.14
C LYS A 111 -6.40 7.31 3.10
N ILE A 112 -5.63 7.65 4.13
CA ILE A 112 -4.21 7.28 4.26
C ILE A 112 -4.02 5.75 4.33
N GLU A 113 -4.85 5.06 5.11
CA GLU A 113 -4.79 3.60 5.28
C GLU A 113 -5.23 2.89 4.00
N VAL A 114 -6.28 3.41 3.35
CA VAL A 114 -6.76 2.92 2.06
C VAL A 114 -5.70 3.03 0.99
N ASN A 115 -5.08 4.20 0.83
CA ASN A 115 -4.05 4.40 -0.18
C ASN A 115 -2.88 3.43 0.03
N LYS A 116 -2.49 3.20 1.29
CA LYS A 116 -1.41 2.26 1.64
C LYS A 116 -1.79 0.82 1.28
N MET A 117 -3.04 0.44 1.48
CA MET A 117 -3.56 -0.90 1.19
C MET A 117 -3.82 -1.15 -0.30
N LEU A 118 -4.25 -0.12 -1.04
CA LEU A 118 -4.47 -0.17 -2.48
C LEU A 118 -3.16 -0.14 -3.29
N GLY A 119 -2.00 0.02 -2.62
CA GLY A 119 -0.74 0.28 -3.31
C GLY A 119 -0.71 1.65 -4.01
N LYS A 120 -1.72 2.51 -3.81
CA LYS A 120 -1.76 3.86 -4.34
C LYS A 120 -0.78 4.81 -3.66
N VAL A 121 -0.16 4.41 -2.56
CA VAL A 121 1.02 5.14 -2.07
C VAL A 121 2.19 4.92 -3.01
N ASP A 122 2.29 3.79 -3.71
CA ASP A 122 3.33 3.62 -4.74
C ASP A 122 3.05 4.50 -5.98
N GLU A 123 1.78 4.63 -6.40
CA GLU A 123 1.39 5.48 -7.55
C GLU A 123 1.23 6.98 -7.23
N MET A 124 0.92 7.39 -5.98
CA MET A 124 0.97 8.80 -5.54
C MET A 124 2.34 9.22 -5.01
N SER A 125 3.27 8.28 -4.80
CA SER A 125 4.70 8.61 -4.64
C SER A 125 5.35 9.06 -5.95
N ASP A 126 4.60 9.05 -7.07
CA ASP A 126 5.02 9.64 -8.34
C ASP A 126 4.67 11.14 -8.44
N ALA A 127 3.83 11.68 -7.53
CA ALA A 127 3.36 13.07 -7.56
C ALA A 127 3.90 13.97 -6.43
N GLY A 128 5.02 13.58 -5.80
CA GLY A 128 5.85 14.47 -4.98
C GLY A 128 5.66 14.34 -3.46
N VAL A 129 6.79 14.01 -2.80
CA VAL A 129 7.04 13.87 -1.35
C VAL A 129 6.64 12.48 -0.80
N THR A 130 7.46 11.43 -0.88
CA THR A 130 8.92 11.35 -0.79
C THR A 130 9.38 10.27 -1.76
N MET A 131 10.16 10.66 -2.77
CA MET A 131 10.97 9.72 -3.54
C MET A 131 11.84 8.95 -2.55
N SER A 132 11.47 7.71 -2.23
CA SER A 132 12.49 6.71 -1.92
C SER A 132 13.04 6.29 -3.26
N GLU A 133 13.86 7.14 -3.88
CA GLU A 133 14.85 6.62 -4.81
C GLU A 133 15.56 5.48 -4.08
N PRO A 134 15.66 4.28 -4.67
CA PRO A 134 16.40 3.20 -4.04
C PRO A 134 17.81 3.72 -3.78
N PHE A 135 18.25 3.68 -2.53
CA PHE A 135 19.61 4.05 -2.19
C PHE A 135 20.56 3.12 -2.93
N ILE A 136 21.50 3.68 -3.70
CA ILE A 136 22.47 2.90 -4.45
C ILE A 136 23.81 2.96 -3.73
N VAL A 137 24.51 1.82 -3.67
CA VAL A 137 25.89 1.77 -3.19
C VAL A 137 26.76 2.72 -4.03
N GLY A 138 27.52 3.58 -3.36
CA GLY A 138 28.37 4.61 -3.98
C GLY A 138 27.73 6.00 -4.06
N GLU A 139 26.46 6.17 -3.68
CA GLU A 139 25.83 7.49 -3.65
C GLU A 139 26.24 8.31 -2.43
N THR A 140 26.22 9.63 -2.59
CA THR A 140 26.48 10.57 -1.49
C THR A 140 25.15 10.96 -0.84
N ILE A 141 25.09 10.82 0.48
CA ILE A 141 23.93 11.20 1.29
C ILE A 141 24.35 12.19 2.37
N LYS A 142 23.38 12.98 2.83
CA LYS A 142 23.47 13.84 3.99
C LYS A 142 22.71 13.21 5.15
N ILE A 143 23.26 13.26 6.33
CA ILE A 143 22.59 12.76 7.54
C ILE A 143 21.76 13.91 8.12
N ILE A 144 20.48 13.66 8.36
CA ILE A 144 19.51 14.66 8.86
C ILE A 144 19.09 14.41 10.31
N ASP A 145 19.44 13.25 10.86
CA ASP A 145 19.05 12.85 12.21
C ASP A 145 20.14 12.03 12.90
N GLY A 146 20.24 12.17 14.22
CA GLY A 146 21.24 11.51 15.07
C GLY A 146 22.51 12.35 15.35
N PRO A 147 23.50 11.77 16.05
CA PRO A 147 24.70 12.48 16.51
C PRO A 147 25.65 12.91 15.37
N PHE A 148 25.36 12.47 14.14
CA PHE A 148 26.09 12.78 12.93
C PHE A 148 25.26 13.64 11.96
N ASN A 149 24.25 14.34 12.46
CA ASN A 149 23.46 15.31 11.69
C ASN A 149 24.37 16.34 11.00
N ASP A 150 23.98 16.77 9.79
CA ASP A 150 24.70 17.67 8.89
C ASP A 150 26.02 17.14 8.30
N PHE A 151 26.41 15.89 8.56
CA PHE A 151 27.54 15.27 7.88
C PHE A 151 27.14 14.60 6.57
N ASN A 152 28.05 14.65 5.60
CA ASN A 152 27.92 13.93 4.34
C ASN A 152 28.65 12.59 4.42
N GLY A 153 28.06 11.56 3.84
CA GLY A 153 28.64 10.23 3.77
C GLY A 153 28.34 9.54 2.44
N VAL A 154 29.12 8.50 2.14
CA VAL A 154 28.94 7.68 0.93
C VAL A 154 28.41 6.31 1.33
N ILE A 155 27.38 5.84 0.65
CA ILE A 155 26.77 4.53 0.91
C ILE A 155 27.73 3.41 0.51
N GLU A 156 28.09 2.55 1.46
CA GLU A 156 28.93 1.37 1.24
C GLU A 156 28.07 0.12 1.01
N GLU A 157 26.97 -0.03 1.75
CA GLU A 157 26.09 -1.19 1.66
C GLU A 157 24.64 -0.81 2.01
N VAL A 158 23.69 -1.46 1.33
CA VAL A 158 22.26 -1.20 1.46
C VAL A 158 21.57 -2.49 1.89
N ASN A 159 20.84 -2.46 3.00
CA ASN A 159 20.04 -3.57 3.49
C ASN A 159 18.56 -3.21 3.44
N ASP A 160 17.93 -3.47 2.30
CA ASP A 160 16.51 -3.18 2.06
C ASP A 160 15.57 -4.00 2.95
N GLU A 161 15.94 -5.23 3.33
CA GLU A 161 15.12 -6.09 4.18
C GLU A 161 14.95 -5.50 5.60
N LYS A 162 15.99 -4.86 6.11
CA LYS A 162 16.00 -4.24 7.45
C LYS A 162 15.87 -2.72 7.42
N LYS A 163 15.81 -2.10 6.23
CA LYS A 163 15.81 -0.64 6.03
C LYS A 163 16.99 0.07 6.72
N LYS A 164 18.18 -0.53 6.60
CA LYS A 164 19.43 -0.02 7.16
C LYS A 164 20.45 0.22 6.07
N LEU A 165 21.26 1.27 6.25
CA LEU A 165 22.30 1.69 5.34
C LEU A 165 23.62 1.70 6.10
N LYS A 166 24.66 1.15 5.48
CA LYS A 166 26.03 1.29 5.95
C LYS A 166 26.67 2.42 5.16
N VAL A 167 27.04 3.48 5.86
CA VAL A 167 27.53 4.73 5.25
C VAL A 167 28.91 5.04 5.78
N ASN A 168 29.85 5.38 4.89
CA ASN A 168 31.14 5.96 5.27
C ASN A 168 31.02 7.47 5.37
N VAL A 169 31.07 7.98 6.60
CA VAL A 169 30.99 9.42 6.87
C VAL A 169 32.40 9.98 6.96
N LYS A 170 32.63 11.12 6.30
CA LYS A 170 33.93 11.79 6.34
C LYS A 170 33.98 12.77 7.50
N ILE A 171 34.50 12.31 8.65
CA ILE A 171 34.61 13.11 9.86
C ILE A 171 36.09 13.46 10.07
N PHE A 172 36.43 14.75 10.13
CA PHE A 172 37.81 15.26 10.30
C PHE A 172 38.84 14.65 9.32
N GLY A 173 38.45 14.43 8.07
CA GLY A 173 39.33 13.85 7.04
C GLY A 173 39.56 12.34 7.14
N ARG A 174 38.89 11.65 8.08
CA ARG A 174 38.90 10.18 8.19
C ARG A 174 37.54 9.62 7.77
N ALA A 175 37.55 8.50 7.05
CA ALA A 175 36.34 7.77 6.71
C ALA A 175 35.98 6.84 7.87
N THR A 176 34.79 7.03 8.45
CA THR A 176 34.26 6.19 9.53
C THR A 176 32.97 5.51 9.06
N PRO A 177 32.90 4.17 9.04
CA PRO A 177 31.68 3.45 8.70
C PRO A 177 30.69 3.53 9.85
N VAL A 178 29.45 3.93 9.56
CA VAL A 178 28.32 3.99 10.49
C VAL A 178 27.09 3.32 9.89
N GLU A 179 26.24 2.76 10.73
CA GLU A 179 24.96 2.18 10.33
C GLU A 179 23.83 3.16 10.65
N LEU A 180 23.03 3.54 9.65
CA LEU A 180 21.94 4.50 9.76
C LEU A 180 20.67 3.95 9.15
N ASN A 181 19.51 4.40 9.64
CA ASN A 181 18.23 4.06 9.03
C ASN A 181 17.91 4.98 7.85
N TYR A 182 17.05 4.52 6.94
CA TYR A 182 16.61 5.29 5.76
C TYR A 182 15.96 6.62 6.15
N MET A 183 15.33 6.70 7.32
CA MET A 183 14.66 7.91 7.81
C MET A 183 15.64 8.98 8.34
N GLN A 184 16.90 8.61 8.57
CA GLN A 184 17.91 9.48 9.19
C GLN A 184 18.85 10.11 8.16
N VAL A 185 18.67 9.79 6.89
CA VAL A 185 19.50 10.26 5.79
C VAL A 185 18.64 10.85 4.69
N GLU A 186 19.20 11.82 4.00
CA GLU A 186 18.64 12.52 2.85
C GLU A 186 19.62 12.42 1.70
N LYS A 187 19.13 12.11 0.49
CA LYS A 187 19.99 11.96 -0.68
C LYS A 187 20.48 13.34 -1.16
N LEU A 188 21.78 13.46 -1.41
CA LEU A 188 22.33 14.59 -2.16
C LEU A 188 22.40 14.14 -3.62
N ALA A 189 21.42 14.61 -4.42
CA ALA A 189 21.31 14.32 -5.84
C ALA A 189 22.61 14.58 -6.62
#